data_AF-B7FWL1-F1
#
_entry.id   AF-B7FWL1-F1
#
_cell.length_a   1.000
_cell.length_b   1.000
_cell.length_c   1.000
_cell.angle_alpha   90.00
_cell.angle_beta   90.00
_cell.angle_gamma   90.00
#
_symmetry.space_group_name_H-M   'P 1'
#
loop_
_entity.id
_entity.type
_entity.pdbx_description
1 polymer ?
#
loop_
_entity_poly.entity_id
_entity_poly.type
_entity_poly.pdbx_seq_one_letter_code
_entity_poly.pdbx_strand_id
1 'polypeptide(L)'
;FRPDILHQEILALLDSPLNKAGLLKIYIHTQTKVLIDVNSSIRIPRTYKRFAGLFVQLLHKMKIKAGTESTTLLKVIKNPFSQYLPAGTHVYGMSCQGKLYSPISLAKSLLPATLEASKQTPTCFIVGAMSTGHITLEDHPYIEHMFSISEYPLSGAAALSRIMGGVEHHWGIC
;
A
#
# COMPACT_ATOMS: atom_id res chain seq x y z
N PHE A 1 6.31 -17.65 6.59
CA PHE A 1 6.94 -16.42 6.05
C PHE A 1 6.85 -16.46 4.53
N ARG A 2 6.10 -15.53 3.91
CA ARG A 2 5.76 -15.54 2.47
C ARG A 2 6.01 -14.16 1.81
N PRO A 3 7.28 -13.73 1.69
CA PRO A 3 7.64 -12.43 1.11
C PRO A 3 7.34 -12.35 -0.40
N ASP A 4 7.05 -13.48 -1.04
CA ASP A 4 6.55 -13.55 -2.42
C ASP A 4 5.17 -12.89 -2.57
N ILE A 5 4.33 -12.89 -1.53
CA ILE A 5 3.03 -12.20 -1.52
C ILE A 5 3.26 -10.69 -1.64
N LEU A 6 4.09 -10.15 -0.75
CA LEU A 6 4.49 -8.74 -0.78
C LEU A 6 5.12 -8.36 -2.13
N HIS A 7 5.95 -9.24 -2.70
CA HIS A 7 6.56 -9.01 -4.01
C HIS A 7 5.51 -8.81 -5.10
N GLN A 8 4.50 -9.68 -5.17
CA GLN A 8 3.40 -9.56 -6.14
C GLN A 8 2.55 -8.30 -5.91
N GLU A 9 2.24 -7.99 -4.65
CA GLU A 9 1.44 -6.82 -4.28
C GLU A 9 2.13 -5.49 -4.62
N ILE A 10 3.43 -5.37 -4.31
CA ILE A 10 4.20 -4.17 -4.65
C ILE A 10 4.31 -4.00 -6.17
N LEU A 11 4.48 -5.10 -6.92
CA LEU A 11 4.49 -5.03 -8.39
C LEU A 11 3.14 -4.53 -8.93
N ALA A 12 2.02 -5.04 -8.40
CA ALA A 12 0.68 -4.57 -8.79
C ALA A 12 0.47 -3.09 -8.48
N LEU A 13 0.90 -2.63 -7.30
CA LEU A 13 0.79 -1.23 -6.90
C LEU A 13 1.66 -0.30 -7.76
N LEU A 14 2.92 -0.65 -8.00
CA LEU A 14 3.85 0.20 -8.75
C LEU A 14 3.52 0.28 -10.24
N ASP A 15 2.88 -0.75 -10.80
CA ASP A 15 2.44 -0.75 -12.21
C ASP A 15 1.15 0.02 -12.46
N SER A 16 0.39 0.31 -11.41
CA SER A 16 -0.90 1.01 -11.50
C SER A 16 -0.75 2.40 -12.15
N PRO A 17 -1.71 2.82 -13.00
CA PRO A 17 -1.85 4.20 -13.44
C PRO A 17 -1.76 5.21 -12.30
N LEU A 18 -2.34 4.90 -11.13
CA LEU A 18 -2.28 5.80 -9.98
C LEU A 18 -0.86 6.08 -9.49
N ASN A 19 0.00 5.06 -9.45
CA ASN A 19 1.41 5.25 -9.10
C ASN A 19 2.15 6.09 -10.15
N LYS A 20 1.87 5.85 -11.44
CA LYS A 20 2.47 6.63 -12.55
C LYS A 20 2.03 8.08 -12.55
N ALA A 21 0.82 8.37 -12.08
CA ALA A 21 0.32 9.72 -11.87
C ALA A 21 0.91 10.43 -10.63
N GLY A 22 1.74 9.73 -9.82
CA GLY A 22 2.35 10.29 -8.61
C GLY A 22 1.39 10.43 -7.43
N LEU A 23 0.26 9.74 -7.46
CA LEU A 23 -0.82 9.85 -6.46
C LEU A 23 -0.83 8.67 -5.47
N LEU A 24 0.18 7.82 -5.51
CA LEU A 24 0.32 6.67 -4.62
C LEU A 24 1.57 6.80 -3.75
N LYS A 25 1.40 6.60 -2.45
CA LYS A 25 2.49 6.45 -1.47
C LYS A 25 2.38 5.07 -0.84
N ILE A 26 3.48 4.33 -0.84
CA ILE A 26 3.52 2.93 -0.37
C ILE A 26 4.41 2.85 0.86
N TYR A 27 3.89 2.22 1.90
CA TYR A 27 4.64 1.84 3.09
C TYR A 27 4.52 0.34 3.32
N ILE A 28 5.60 -0.27 3.80
CA ILE A 28 5.61 -1.69 4.16
C ILE A 28 5.89 -1.79 5.65
N HIS A 29 4.98 -2.42 6.38
CA HIS A 29 5.17 -2.74 7.79
C HIS A 29 5.38 -4.25 7.93
N THR A 30 6.54 -4.65 8.44
CA THR A 30 6.89 -6.06 8.62
C THR A 30 6.39 -6.61 9.96
N GLN A 31 6.26 -7.93 10.06
CA GLN A 31 5.98 -8.62 11.33
C GLN A 31 7.04 -8.34 12.41
N THR A 32 8.27 -7.99 12.00
CA THR A 32 9.37 -7.60 12.90
C THR A 32 9.35 -6.10 13.26
N LYS A 33 8.21 -5.42 13.05
CA LYS A 33 8.00 -3.99 13.33
C LYS A 33 8.94 -3.06 12.59
N VAL A 34 9.44 -3.48 11.42
CA VAL A 34 10.25 -2.62 10.54
C VAL A 34 9.30 -1.89 9.60
N LEU A 35 9.39 -0.56 9.60
CA LEU A 35 8.62 0.28 8.68
C LEU A 35 9.53 0.74 7.54
N ILE A 36 9.09 0.51 6.31
CA ILE A 36 9.84 0.84 5.09
C ILE A 36 9.03 1.82 4.27
N ASP A 37 9.65 2.95 3.94
CA ASP A 37 9.17 3.88 2.93
C ASP A 37 9.62 3.44 1.54
N VAL A 38 8.66 3.34 0.62
CA VAL A 38 8.87 2.98 -0.78
C VAL A 38 8.65 4.21 -1.66
N ASN A 39 9.69 4.59 -2.40
CA ASN A 39 9.59 5.66 -3.39
C ASN A 39 8.82 5.17 -4.62
N SER A 40 7.87 5.96 -5.13
CA SER A 40 7.03 5.60 -6.29
C SER A 40 7.83 5.38 -7.59
N SER A 41 9.03 5.94 -7.70
CA SER A 41 9.90 5.80 -8.87
C SER A 41 10.78 4.53 -8.86
N ILE A 42 10.73 3.73 -7.78
CA ILE A 42 11.55 2.51 -7.72
C ILE A 42 11.07 1.47 -8.74
N ARG A 43 12.02 0.90 -9.48
CA ARG A 43 11.78 -0.29 -10.31
C ARG A 43 12.10 -1.55 -9.52
N ILE A 44 11.07 -2.18 -8.98
CA ILE A 44 11.21 -3.43 -8.24
C ILE A 44 11.57 -4.59 -9.20
N PRO A 45 12.57 -5.43 -8.87
CA PRO A 45 12.91 -6.58 -9.70
C PRO A 45 11.72 -7.52 -9.87
N ARG A 46 11.45 -7.95 -11.11
CA ARG A 46 10.34 -8.88 -11.44
C ARG A 46 10.57 -10.31 -10.98
N THR A 47 11.82 -10.72 -10.78
CA THR A 47 12.14 -12.05 -10.28
C THR A 47 12.32 -12.03 -8.76
N TYR A 48 11.66 -12.98 -8.08
CA TYR A 48 11.68 -13.07 -6.62
C TYR A 48 13.12 -13.14 -6.04
N LYS A 49 14.02 -13.90 -6.68
CA LYS A 49 15.42 -14.00 -6.22
C LYS A 49 16.14 -12.66 -6.16
N ARG A 50 15.91 -11.77 -7.13
CA ARG A 50 16.49 -10.42 -7.14
C ARG A 50 15.80 -9.50 -6.14
N PHE A 51 14.48 -9.59 -6.02
CA PHE A 51 13.70 -8.88 -5.01
C PHE A 51 14.18 -9.20 -3.59
N ALA A 52 14.36 -10.48 -3.28
CA ALA A 52 14.87 -10.93 -1.98
C ALA A 52 16.26 -10.36 -1.71
N GLY A 53 17.18 -10.40 -2.68
CA GLY A 53 18.51 -9.79 -2.55
C GLY A 53 18.47 -8.28 -2.29
N LEU A 54 17.56 -7.56 -2.96
CA LEU A 54 17.34 -6.12 -2.72
C LEU A 54 16.83 -5.84 -1.29
N PHE A 55 15.89 -6.64 -0.79
CA PHE A 55 15.36 -6.48 0.56
C PHE A 55 16.38 -6.86 1.65
N VAL A 56 17.20 -7.88 1.42
CA VAL A 56 18.35 -8.19 2.31
C VAL A 56 19.30 -7.00 2.37
N GLN A 57 19.65 -6.42 1.21
CA GLN A 57 20.50 -5.23 1.15
C GLN A 57 19.85 -4.03 1.86
N LEU A 58 18.54 -3.84 1.72
CA LEU A 58 17.80 -2.78 2.40
C LEU A 58 17.89 -2.94 3.93
N LEU A 59 17.68 -4.14 4.45
CA LEU A 59 17.73 -4.39 5.90
C LEU A 59 19.15 -4.19 6.47
N HIS A 60 20.20 -4.53 5.72
CA HIS A 60 21.58 -4.31 6.15
C HIS A 60 22.00 -2.83 6.07
N LYS A 61 21.62 -2.12 5.00
CA LYS A 61 22.05 -0.73 4.76
C LYS A 61 21.08 0.33 5.27
N MET A 62 19.87 -0.07 5.68
CA MET A 62 18.73 0.76 6.08
C MET A 62 18.20 1.72 4.99
N LYS A 63 18.88 1.82 3.84
CA LYS A 63 18.47 2.64 2.70
C LYS A 63 19.06 2.11 1.40
N ILE A 64 18.32 2.26 0.32
CA ILE A 64 18.76 2.00 -1.06
C ILE A 64 18.64 3.31 -1.84
N LYS A 65 19.70 3.69 -2.55
CA LYS A 65 19.73 4.88 -3.41
C LYS A 65 19.72 4.47 -4.88
N ALA A 66 19.27 5.37 -5.74
CA ALA A 66 19.50 5.25 -7.18
C ALA A 66 21.01 5.31 -7.47
N GLY A 67 21.47 4.59 -8.50
CA GLY A 67 22.90 4.54 -8.83
C GLY A 67 23.44 5.87 -9.37
N THR A 68 22.58 6.66 -10.03
CA THR A 68 22.93 7.92 -10.71
C THR A 68 22.58 9.17 -9.90
N GLU A 69 21.58 9.09 -9.03
CA GLU A 69 21.12 10.23 -8.22
C GLU A 69 21.21 9.91 -6.73
N SER A 70 21.40 10.93 -5.91
CA SER A 70 21.36 10.80 -4.44
C SER A 70 19.97 10.45 -3.88
N THR A 71 18.97 10.30 -4.75
CA THR A 71 17.58 9.94 -4.48
C THR A 71 17.48 8.59 -3.78
N THR A 72 16.80 8.57 -2.62
CA THR A 72 16.58 7.35 -1.84
C THR A 72 15.31 6.66 -2.33
N LEU A 73 15.44 5.41 -2.77
CA LEU A 73 14.37 4.61 -3.36
C LEU A 73 13.63 3.75 -2.33
N LEU A 74 14.37 3.17 -1.38
CA LEU A 74 13.81 2.45 -0.24
C LEU A 74 14.51 2.95 1.01
N LYS A 75 13.75 3.17 2.09
CA LYS A 75 14.31 3.63 3.36
C LYS A 75 13.59 2.97 4.51
N VAL A 76 14.35 2.40 5.43
CA VAL A 76 13.82 2.01 6.74
C VAL A 76 13.62 3.29 7.56
N ILE A 77 12.41 3.48 8.03
CA ILE A 77 11.97 4.64 8.79
C ILE A 77 11.56 4.23 10.21
N LYS A 78 11.56 5.19 11.15
CA LYS A 78 11.27 4.91 12.57
C LYS A 78 9.78 4.73 12.78
N ASN A 79 9.38 3.96 13.79
CA ASN A 79 7.98 3.91 14.25
C ASN A 79 7.63 5.13 15.11
N PRO A 80 6.34 5.46 15.32
CA PRO A 80 5.13 4.80 14.77
C PRO A 80 4.82 5.19 13.32
N PHE A 81 3.99 4.42 12.62
CA PHE A 81 3.54 4.73 11.25
C PHE A 81 2.72 6.02 11.16
N SER A 82 1.89 6.29 12.18
CA SER A 82 1.00 7.45 12.23
C SER A 82 1.71 8.79 12.06
N GLN A 83 2.99 8.91 12.40
CA GLN A 83 3.75 10.15 12.24
C GLN A 83 4.03 10.54 10.79
N TYR A 84 3.90 9.59 9.84
CA TYR A 84 4.12 9.86 8.42
C TYR A 84 2.82 10.10 7.65
N LEU A 85 1.68 9.96 8.31
CA LEU A 85 0.38 10.27 7.72
C LEU A 85 0.14 11.78 7.79
N PRO A 86 -0.28 12.43 6.70
CA PRO A 86 -0.73 13.80 6.74
C PRO A 86 -1.89 14.01 7.73
N ALA A 87 -2.04 15.22 8.25
CA ALA A 87 -3.19 15.56 9.09
C ALA A 87 -4.50 15.36 8.30
N GLY A 88 -5.53 14.83 8.96
CA GLY A 88 -6.82 14.53 8.31
C GLY A 88 -6.82 13.28 7.43
N THR A 89 -5.80 12.42 7.53
CA THR A 89 -5.80 11.14 6.81
C THR A 89 -6.85 10.20 7.38
N HIS A 90 -7.77 9.73 6.53
CA HIS A 90 -8.69 8.65 6.88
C HIS A 90 -8.03 7.29 6.64
N VAL A 91 -8.08 6.38 7.62
CA VAL A 91 -7.43 5.07 7.50
C VAL A 91 -8.44 3.93 7.56
N TYR A 92 -8.41 3.07 6.54
CA TYR A 92 -9.32 1.95 6.39
C TYR A 92 -8.55 0.63 6.26
N GLY A 93 -8.98 -0.39 7.00
CA GLY A 93 -8.38 -1.71 6.93
C GLY A 93 -9.16 -2.64 6.00
N MET A 94 -8.45 -3.50 5.28
CA MET A 94 -9.07 -4.52 4.45
C MET A 94 -9.27 -5.82 5.25
N SER A 95 -10.48 -6.37 5.23
CA SER A 95 -10.79 -7.66 5.84
C SER A 95 -11.89 -8.37 5.07
N CYS A 96 -11.81 -9.70 4.96
CA CYS A 96 -12.88 -10.50 4.34
C CYS A 96 -14.21 -10.40 5.10
N GLN A 97 -14.18 -10.01 6.38
CA GLN A 97 -15.37 -9.79 7.22
C GLN A 97 -15.78 -8.31 7.29
N GLY A 98 -15.07 -7.42 6.59
CA GLY A 98 -15.40 -6.00 6.54
C GLY A 98 -16.67 -5.73 5.75
N LYS A 99 -17.16 -4.49 5.81
CA LYS A 99 -18.33 -4.08 5.01
C LYS A 99 -18.03 -4.24 3.52
N LEU A 100 -18.88 -4.97 2.81
CA LEU A 100 -18.68 -5.26 1.39
C LEU A 100 -18.97 -4.04 0.52
N TYR A 101 -18.04 -3.73 -0.38
CA TYR A 101 -18.19 -2.70 -1.41
C TYR A 101 -17.84 -3.27 -2.78
N SER A 102 -18.42 -2.68 -3.83
CA SER A 102 -17.88 -2.83 -5.18
C SER A 102 -16.70 -1.86 -5.34
N PRO A 103 -15.75 -2.10 -6.26
CA PRO A 103 -14.62 -1.19 -6.49
C PRO A 103 -15.02 0.28 -6.66
N ILE A 104 -16.10 0.53 -7.42
CA ILE A 104 -16.59 1.88 -7.70
C ILE A 104 -17.31 2.47 -6.49
N SER A 105 -18.11 1.66 -5.77
CA SER A 105 -18.83 2.17 -4.58
C SER A 105 -17.88 2.43 -3.42
N LEU A 106 -16.83 1.62 -3.28
CA LEU A 106 -15.74 1.86 -2.35
C LEU A 106 -15.11 3.22 -2.62
N ALA A 107 -14.75 3.47 -3.89
CA ALA A 107 -14.08 4.70 -4.23
C ALA A 107 -14.94 5.95 -3.93
N LYS A 108 -16.22 5.88 -4.28
CA LYS A 108 -17.19 6.95 -3.99
C LYS A 108 -17.46 7.16 -2.50
N SER A 109 -17.43 6.09 -1.71
CA SER A 109 -17.78 6.13 -0.29
C SER A 109 -16.60 6.51 0.61
N LEU A 110 -15.38 6.11 0.24
CA LEU A 110 -14.20 6.19 1.11
C LEU A 110 -13.15 7.20 0.64
N LEU A 111 -13.20 7.64 -0.62
CA LEU A 111 -12.29 8.66 -1.14
C LEU A 111 -13.01 9.98 -1.39
N PRO A 112 -12.28 11.11 -1.29
CA PRO A 112 -12.81 12.41 -1.67
C PRO A 112 -13.23 12.46 -3.14
N ALA A 113 -14.22 13.32 -3.44
CA ALA A 113 -14.78 13.45 -4.77
C ALA A 113 -13.77 13.96 -5.82
N THR A 114 -12.76 14.74 -5.41
CA THR A 114 -11.75 15.32 -6.29
C THR A 114 -10.34 15.10 -5.77
N LEU A 115 -9.34 15.13 -6.66
CA LEU A 115 -7.93 15.04 -6.28
C LEU A 115 -7.50 16.19 -5.35
N GLU A 116 -8.02 17.39 -5.55
CA GLU A 116 -7.68 18.54 -4.71
C GLU A 116 -8.19 18.35 -3.28
N ALA A 117 -9.36 17.76 -3.09
CA ALA A 117 -9.85 17.37 -1.78
C ALA A 117 -8.99 16.24 -1.18
N SER A 118 -8.49 15.31 -1.99
CA SER A 118 -7.56 14.25 -1.55
C SER A 118 -6.23 14.80 -0.99
N LYS A 119 -5.77 15.98 -1.44
CA LYS A 119 -4.59 16.63 -0.85
C LYS A 119 -4.84 17.15 0.57
N GLN A 120 -6.09 17.48 0.91
CA GLN A 120 -6.48 17.99 2.24
C GLN A 120 -6.86 16.85 3.20
N THR A 121 -7.57 15.85 2.69
CA THR A 121 -8.02 14.68 3.45
C THR A 121 -7.61 13.40 2.71
N PRO A 122 -6.34 13.00 2.77
CA PRO A 122 -5.87 11.81 2.06
C PRO A 122 -6.46 10.54 2.66
N THR A 123 -6.52 9.47 1.87
CA THR A 123 -7.02 8.17 2.30
C THR A 123 -5.88 7.16 2.35
N CYS A 124 -5.77 6.42 3.45
CA CYS A 124 -4.81 5.33 3.62
C CYS A 124 -5.55 3.99 3.70
N PHE A 125 -5.13 3.03 2.89
CA PHE A 125 -5.63 1.65 2.93
C PHE A 125 -4.58 0.73 3.55
N ILE A 126 -4.97 0.00 4.59
CA ILE A 126 -4.13 -1.05 5.19
C ILE A 126 -4.56 -2.39 4.62
N VAL A 127 -3.64 -3.05 3.94
CA VAL A 127 -3.86 -4.37 3.32
C VAL A 127 -2.84 -5.35 3.89
N GLY A 128 -3.32 -6.53 4.28
CA GLY A 128 -2.48 -7.56 4.90
C GLY A 128 -1.70 -8.35 3.86
N ALA A 129 -0.40 -8.10 3.77
CA ALA A 129 0.55 -8.88 2.94
C ALA A 129 0.92 -10.21 3.63
N MET A 130 -0.07 -11.06 3.93
CA MET A 130 0.08 -12.26 4.76
C MET A 130 -0.48 -13.51 4.08
N SER A 131 0.11 -14.67 4.36
CA SER A 131 -0.41 -15.96 3.86
C SER A 131 -1.66 -16.42 4.60
N THR A 132 -1.69 -16.14 5.89
CA THR A 132 -2.76 -16.47 6.82
C THR A 132 -2.76 -15.41 7.93
N GLY A 133 -3.93 -15.10 8.47
CA GLY A 133 -4.10 -14.08 9.50
C GLY A 133 -5.08 -12.99 9.08
N HIS A 134 -5.31 -12.05 9.98
CA HIS A 134 -6.20 -10.91 9.79
C HIS A 134 -5.54 -9.66 10.36
N ILE A 135 -5.93 -8.50 9.84
CA ILE A 135 -5.48 -7.22 10.37
C ILE A 135 -6.20 -7.00 11.70
N THR A 136 -5.43 -6.76 12.76
CA THR A 136 -5.94 -6.48 14.10
C THR A 136 -5.93 -4.96 14.36
N LEU A 137 -6.91 -4.50 15.14
CA LEU A 137 -6.98 -3.10 15.59
C LEU A 137 -5.92 -2.79 16.65
N GLU A 138 -5.41 -3.80 17.36
CA GLU A 138 -4.32 -3.63 18.33
C GLU A 138 -3.02 -3.18 17.65
N ASP A 139 -2.67 -3.80 16.52
CA ASP A 139 -1.49 -3.43 15.74
C ASP A 139 -1.70 -2.13 14.95
N HIS A 140 -2.97 -1.77 14.68
CA HIS A 140 -3.35 -0.65 13.82
C HIS A 140 -4.51 0.16 14.43
N PRO A 141 -4.29 0.86 15.57
CA PRO A 141 -5.36 1.54 16.32
C PRO A 141 -5.94 2.75 15.59
N TYR A 142 -5.31 3.17 14.50
CA TYR A 142 -5.71 4.28 13.66
C TYR A 142 -6.71 3.88 12.55
N ILE A 143 -7.05 2.59 12.43
CA ILE A 143 -8.10 2.14 11.49
C ILE A 143 -9.46 2.61 11.99
N GLU A 144 -10.21 3.32 11.16
CA GLU A 144 -11.57 3.75 11.46
C GLU A 144 -12.59 2.64 11.27
N HIS A 145 -12.52 1.92 10.14
CA HIS A 145 -13.36 0.77 9.87
C HIS A 145 -12.72 -0.20 8.88
N MET A 146 -13.26 -1.42 8.86
CA MET A 146 -12.83 -2.49 7.98
C MET A 146 -13.77 -2.64 6.78
N PHE A 147 -13.21 -2.82 5.59
CA PHE A 147 -13.96 -3.02 4.35
C PHE A 147 -13.55 -4.30 3.63
N SER A 148 -14.44 -4.81 2.78
CA SER A 148 -14.19 -5.91 1.85
C SER A 148 -14.53 -5.48 0.41
N ILE A 149 -13.85 -6.03 -0.59
CA ILE A 149 -14.05 -5.72 -2.01
C ILE A 149 -14.64 -6.90 -2.81
N SER A 150 -14.88 -8.03 -2.13
CA SER A 150 -15.32 -9.29 -2.71
C SER A 150 -15.94 -10.19 -1.65
N GLU A 151 -16.97 -10.94 -2.03
CA GLU A 151 -17.56 -12.02 -1.20
C GLU A 151 -16.62 -13.23 -1.11
N TYR A 152 -15.78 -13.41 -2.13
CA TYR A 152 -14.77 -14.46 -2.17
C TYR A 152 -13.43 -13.97 -1.62
N PRO A 153 -12.66 -14.83 -0.94
CA PRO A 153 -11.31 -14.51 -0.51
C PRO A 153 -10.42 -14.26 -1.75
N LEU A 154 -9.74 -13.12 -1.76
CA LEU A 154 -8.84 -12.72 -2.84
C LEU A 154 -7.38 -12.79 -2.40
N SER A 155 -6.47 -13.00 -3.34
CA SER A 155 -5.06 -12.67 -3.10
C SER A 155 -4.91 -11.17 -2.91
N GLY A 156 -3.95 -10.73 -2.10
CA GLY A 156 -3.77 -9.30 -1.85
C GLY A 156 -3.46 -8.52 -3.13
N ALA A 157 -2.70 -9.09 -4.07
CA ALA A 157 -2.45 -8.44 -5.37
C ALA A 157 -3.73 -8.25 -6.20
N ALA A 158 -4.64 -9.23 -6.20
CA ALA A 158 -5.93 -9.10 -6.89
C ALA A 158 -6.85 -8.09 -6.20
N ALA A 159 -6.88 -8.08 -4.87
CA ALA A 159 -7.66 -7.11 -4.09
C ALA A 159 -7.16 -5.68 -4.33
N LEU A 160 -5.84 -5.45 -4.25
CA LEU A 160 -5.22 -4.17 -4.55
C LEU A 160 -5.53 -3.72 -5.97
N SER A 161 -5.40 -4.60 -6.97
CA SER A 161 -5.72 -4.26 -8.37
C SER A 161 -7.18 -3.82 -8.54
N ARG A 162 -8.13 -4.46 -7.83
CA ARG A 162 -9.54 -4.04 -7.84
C ARG A 162 -9.75 -2.69 -7.16
N ILE A 163 -9.11 -2.45 -6.01
CA ILE A 163 -9.16 -1.16 -5.31
C ILE A 163 -8.60 -0.06 -6.22
N MET A 164 -7.42 -0.30 -6.81
CA MET A 164 -6.76 0.65 -7.70
C MET A 164 -7.65 1.02 -8.90
N GLY A 165 -8.21 0.04 -9.60
CA GLY A 165 -9.10 0.32 -10.73
C GLY A 165 -10.36 1.09 -10.33
N GLY A 166 -10.89 0.86 -9.13
CA GLY A 166 -12.01 1.64 -8.59
C GLY A 166 -11.65 3.11 -8.34
N VAL A 167 -10.48 3.34 -7.73
CA VAL A 167 -9.94 4.68 -7.45
C VAL A 167 -9.62 5.43 -8.75
N GLU A 168 -8.97 4.76 -9.69
CA GLU A 168 -8.63 5.28 -11.01
C GLU A 168 -9.88 5.73 -11.77
N HIS A 169 -10.92 4.91 -11.78
CA HIS A 169 -12.20 5.28 -12.38
C HIS A 169 -12.87 6.48 -11.70
N HIS A 170 -12.85 6.53 -10.36
CA HIS A 170 -13.46 7.63 -9.59
C HIS A 170 -12.75 8.97 -9.82
N TRP A 171 -11.44 8.95 -10.00
CA TRP A 171 -10.62 10.14 -10.25
C TRP A 171 -10.35 10.42 -11.73
N GLY A 172 -10.88 9.61 -12.65
CA GLY A 172 -10.73 9.80 -14.09
C GLY A 172 -9.30 9.60 -14.61
N ILE A 173 -8.55 8.69 -13.98
CA ILE A 173 -7.16 8.38 -14.35
C ILE A 173 -7.18 7.14 -15.25
N CYS A 174 -6.72 7.31 -16.49
CA CYS A 174 -6.70 6.27 -17.53
C CYS A 174 -5.27 6.06 -18.06
#